data_AF-L1KXE9-F1
#
_entry.id   AF-L1KXE9-F1
#
_cell.length_a   1.000
_cell.length_b   1.000
_cell.length_c   1.000
_cell.angle_alpha   90.00
_cell.angle_beta   90.00
_cell.angle_gamma   90.00
#
_symmetry.space_group_name_H-M   'P 1'
#
loop_
_entity.id
_entity.type
_entity.pdbx_description
1 polymer ?
#
loop_
_entity_poly.entity_id
_entity_poly.type
_entity_poly.pdbx_seq_one_letter_code
_entity_poly.pdbx_strand_id
1 'polypeptide(L)' 'MNTATAHVTGQVSGRIHSWDLSTGVDGPGTRFVLFTQGCPLRCLYCANPDTGTCATGVGPPSTR' A
#
# COMPACT_ATOMS: atom_id res chain seq x y z
N MET A 1 20.74 -9.07 -27.60
CA MET A 1 19.50 -8.75 -26.86
C MET A 1 19.38 -9.74 -25.72
N ASN A 2 19.93 -9.42 -24.54
CA ASN A 2 19.67 -10.18 -23.33
C ASN A 2 19.49 -9.18 -22.20
N THR A 3 18.25 -8.98 -21.79
CA THR A 3 17.88 -8.05 -20.72
C THR A 3 18.18 -8.74 -19.40
N ALA A 4 19.31 -8.42 -18.78
CA ALA A 4 19.63 -8.89 -17.45
C ALA A 4 18.65 -8.29 -16.44
N THR A 5 17.76 -9.11 -15.90
CA THR A 5 16.91 -8.78 -14.74
C THR A 5 17.79 -8.64 -13.51
N ALA A 6 18.00 -7.42 -13.05
CA ALA A 6 18.71 -7.15 -11.80
C ALA A 6 17.88 -7.69 -10.62
N HIS A 7 18.36 -8.77 -9.99
CA HIS A 7 17.78 -9.32 -8.77
C HIS A 7 18.22 -8.43 -7.60
N VAL A 8 17.28 -7.66 -7.03
CA VAL A 8 17.55 -6.81 -5.86
C VAL A 8 17.73 -7.74 -4.65
N THR A 9 18.96 -7.87 -4.16
CA THR A 9 19.34 -8.76 -3.04
C THR A 9 19.24 -8.09 -1.66
N GLY A 10 18.62 -6.90 -1.56
CA GLY A 10 18.39 -6.20 -0.30
C GLY A 10 17.10 -6.64 0.40
N GLN A 11 17.05 -6.50 1.73
CA GLN A 11 15.82 -6.70 2.49
C GLN A 11 14.77 -5.67 2.07
N VAL A 12 13.65 -6.13 1.51
CA VAL A 12 12.51 -5.29 1.14
C VAL A 12 11.61 -5.11 2.36
N SER A 13 11.33 -3.86 2.73
CA SER A 13 10.44 -3.51 3.83
C SER A 13 9.25 -2.67 3.31
N GLY A 14 8.08 -2.87 3.92
CA GLY A 14 6.85 -2.15 3.63
C GLY A 14 6.06 -1.86 4.91
N ARG A 15 5.10 -0.93 4.85
CA ARG A 15 4.29 -0.51 6.00
C ARG A 15 2.84 -0.94 5.84
N ILE A 16 2.34 -1.62 6.86
CA ILE A 16 0.96 -2.10 6.93
C ILE A 16 0.19 -1.22 7.92
N HIS A 17 -1.01 -0.79 7.52
CA HIS A 17 -1.94 -0.04 8.36
C HIS A 17 -2.71 -0.99 9.25
N SER A 18 -3.36 -1.97 8.64
CA SER A 18 -4.19 -2.97 9.29
C SER A 18 -4.33 -4.21 8.40
N TRP A 19 -4.94 -5.26 8.94
CA TRP A 19 -5.28 -6.47 8.21
C TRP A 19 -6.65 -6.97 8.64
N ASP A 20 -7.32 -7.72 7.77
CA ASP A 20 -8.61 -8.35 8.07
C ASP A 20 -8.79 -9.69 7.33
N LEU A 21 -9.67 -10.55 7.86
CA LEU A 21 -10.17 -11.74 7.20
C LEU A 21 -11.58 -11.45 6.66
N SER A 22 -11.66 -11.09 5.40
CA SER A 22 -12.90 -10.66 4.75
C SER A 22 -13.60 -11.81 4.04
N THR A 23 -14.91 -11.91 4.24
CA THR A 23 -15.78 -12.85 3.52
C THR A 23 -16.75 -12.10 2.63
N GLY A 24 -16.44 -12.02 1.33
CA GLY A 24 -17.35 -11.48 0.32
C GLY A 24 -17.32 -9.95 0.09
N VAL A 25 -16.76 -9.15 1.01
CA VAL A 25 -16.70 -7.68 0.85
C VAL A 25 -15.53 -7.27 -0.03
N ASP A 26 -14.35 -7.87 0.18
CA ASP A 26 -13.15 -7.61 -0.62
C ASP A 26 -13.01 -8.54 -1.83
N GLY A 27 -14.15 -9.07 -2.29
CA GLY A 27 -14.32 -10.02 -3.39
C GLY A 27 -14.73 -11.43 -2.94
N PRO A 28 -14.99 -12.36 -3.88
CA PRO A 28 -15.54 -13.67 -3.57
C PRO A 28 -14.62 -14.52 -2.70
N GLY A 29 -15.24 -15.33 -1.84
CA GLY A 29 -14.58 -16.24 -0.91
C GLY A 29 -14.07 -15.55 0.37
N THR A 30 -13.25 -16.28 1.12
CA THR A 30 -12.53 -15.75 2.28
C THR A 30 -11.17 -15.25 1.84
N ARG A 31 -10.83 -14.00 2.19
CA ARG A 31 -9.57 -13.34 1.82
C ARG A 31 -8.87 -12.81 3.04
N PHE A 32 -7.57 -13.02 3.11
CA PHE A 32 -6.70 -12.28 4.01
C PHE A 32 -6.30 -10.98 3.31
N VAL A 33 -6.79 -9.86 3.81
CA VAL A 33 -6.62 -8.54 3.21
C VAL A 33 -5.63 -7.74 4.03
N LEU A 34 -4.62 -7.19 3.36
CA LEU A 34 -3.66 -6.27 3.95
C LEU A 34 -3.97 -4.85 3.46
N PHE A 35 -4.24 -3.94 4.38
CA PHE A 35 -4.33 -2.52 4.08
C PHE A 35 -2.95 -1.90 4.30
N THR A 36 -2.30 -1.45 3.24
CA THR A 36 -0.97 -0.81 3.31
C THR A 36 -1.07 0.65 3.73
N GLN A 37 -0.03 1.16 4.37
CA GLN A 37 0.08 2.60 4.64
C GLN A 37 0.52 3.35 3.39
N GLY A 38 -0.17 4.45 3.08
CA GLY A 38 0.17 5.37 2.01
C GLY A 38 -0.80 5.31 0.84
N CYS A 39 -1.51 6.41 0.59
CA CYS A 39 -2.29 6.62 -0.62
C CYS A 39 -2.15 8.10 -1.06
N PRO A 40 -1.64 8.38 -2.28
CA PRO A 40 -1.46 9.76 -2.73
C PRO A 40 -2.79 10.44 -3.13
N LEU A 41 -3.87 9.68 -3.23
CA LEU A 41 -5.17 10.17 -3.65
C LEU A 41 -5.87 10.92 -2.51
N ARG A 42 -6.64 11.95 -2.88
CA ARG A 42 -7.43 12.78 -1.96
C ARG A 42 -8.92 12.65 -2.26
N CYS A 43 -9.40 11.40 -2.29
CA CYS A 43 -10.78 11.09 -2.59
C CYS A 43 -11.72 11.75 -1.57
N LEU A 44 -12.76 12.44 -2.04
CA LEU A 44 -13.78 13.08 -1.19
C LEU A 44 -14.49 12.06 -0.27
N TYR A 45 -14.62 10.82 -0.74
CA TYR A 45 -15.29 9.71 -0.04
C TYR A 45 -14.33 8.53 0.16
N CYS A 46 -13.12 8.80 0.66
CA CYS A 46 -12.21 7.73 1.02
C CYS A 46 -12.79 6.92 2.18
N ALA A 47 -12.93 5.61 2.01
CA ALA A 47 -13.34 4.72 3.09
C ALA A 47 -12.25 4.58 4.18
N ASN A 48 -10.98 4.85 3.81
CA ASN A 48 -9.80 4.63 4.64
C ASN A 48 -8.92 5.90 4.67
N PRO A 49 -9.44 7.07 5.11
CA PRO A 49 -8.74 8.35 4.99
C PRO A 49 -7.46 8.44 5.83
N ASP A 50 -7.38 7.64 6.88
CA ASP A 50 -6.23 7.44 7.77
C ASP A 50 -5.02 6.81 7.08
N THR A 51 -5.23 6.01 6.02
CA THR A 51 -4.14 5.40 5.23
C THR A 51 -3.37 6.42 4.38
N GLY A 52 -3.86 7.65 4.23
CA GLY A 52 -3.31 8.64 3.30
C GLY A 52 -1.92 9.17 3.68
N THR A 53 -1.47 9.00 4.93
CA THR A 53 -0.16 9.50 5.37
C THR A 53 0.93 8.43 5.23
N CYS A 54 1.86 8.63 4.30
CA CYS A 54 3.15 7.93 4.35
C CYS A 54 3.99 8.56 5.48
N ALA A 55 4.08 7.92 6.65
CA ALA A 55 4.91 8.40 7.77
C ALA A 55 6.44 8.28 7.50
N THR A 56 6.87 8.15 6.25
CA THR A 56 8.25 7.88 5.85
C THR A 56 8.65 9.00 4.89
N GLY A 57 9.66 9.78 5.25
CA GLY A 57 10.26 10.84 4.44
C GLY A 57 10.97 10.35 3.18
N VAL A 58 10.38 9.40 2.46
CA VAL A 58 10.81 8.89 1.16
C VAL A 58 9.60 8.94 0.22
N GLY A 59 9.05 10.14 0.06
CA GLY A 59 8.18 10.52 -1.04
C GLY A 59 8.68 11.86 -1.57
N PRO A 60 8.46 12.20 -2.86
CA PRO A 60 8.74 13.54 -3.32
C PRO A 60 8.03 14.53 -2.39
N PRO A 61 8.69 15.63 -1.99
CA PRO A 61 8.14 16.54 -1.00
C PRO A 61 6.74 16.95 -1.44
N SER A 62 5.75 16.72 -0.57
CA SER A 62 4.40 17.22 -0.79
C SER A 62 4.48 18.75 -0.75
N THR A 63 4.71 19.38 -1.89
CA THR A 63 4.41 20.79 -2.05
C THR A 63 2.92 20.94 -1.82
N ARG A 64 2.59 21.66 -0.75
CA ARG A 64 1.28 22.25 -0.52
C ARG A 64 0.78 22.91 -1.80
#